data_AF-A0A914QGJ6-F1
#
_entry.id   AF-A0A914QGJ6-F1
#
_cell.length_a   1.000
_cell.length_b   1.000
_cell.length_c   1.000
_cell.angle_alpha   90.00
_cell.angle_beta   90.00
_cell.angle_gamma   90.00
#
_symmetry.space_group_name_H-M   'P 1'
#
loop_
_entity.id
_entity.type
_entity.pdbx_description
1 polymer ?
#
loop_
_entity_poly.entity_id
_entity_poly.type
_entity_poly.pdbx_seq_one_letter_code
_entity_poly.pdbx_strand_id
1 'polypeptide(L)'
;MPKFDKLKQKIQVALDEKNTYEALQIYRTIRNRCKDQEQALECLDLLFDGIQHFAKGKEETTLVDLAEVYADTLVGLNVTPSEKIYSQLSTILSALPSSLSNIDATNPSNIDLRSKFTNDVFKWSRQNSSTTFRKQRGDPALHKIFAKVHWQQGAFNVARLHFLLANDPEEFSKFLIDYTTTQDITEQDESDNYGAQTVFQLLTYKKLRIAQTFFSIYCRDHPKIRDTFPFRKSPLLNFVWLLLSVLQEKNVSLIL
;
A
#
# COMPACT_ATOMS: atom_id res chain seq x y z
N MET A 1 21.20 3.90 26.08
CA MET A 1 20.82 3.65 27.50
C MET A 1 20.18 2.27 27.60
N PRO A 2 20.36 1.54 28.72
CA PRO A 2 20.32 0.08 28.77
C PRO A 2 18.92 -0.51 29.07
N LYS A 3 17.90 -0.04 28.36
CA LYS A 3 16.50 -0.39 28.70
C LYS A 3 16.06 -1.73 28.09
N PHE A 4 16.53 -2.04 26.88
CA PHE A 4 16.20 -3.27 26.17
C PHE A 4 17.34 -4.28 26.07
N ASP A 5 18.57 -3.94 26.47
CA ASP A 5 19.76 -4.80 26.28
C ASP A 5 19.59 -6.22 26.84
N LYS A 6 19.03 -6.35 28.05
CA LYS A 6 18.73 -7.67 28.64
C LYS A 6 17.70 -8.46 27.83
N LEU A 7 16.72 -7.78 27.22
CA LEU A 7 15.74 -8.43 26.35
C LEU A 7 16.34 -8.79 25.00
N LYS A 8 17.23 -7.95 24.44
CA LYS A 8 17.98 -8.25 23.21
C LYS A 8 18.83 -9.51 23.39
N GLN A 9 19.54 -9.63 24.51
CA GLN A 9 20.29 -10.84 24.84
C GLN A 9 19.39 -12.08 24.94
N LYS A 10 18.24 -11.96 25.62
CA LYS A 10 17.28 -13.07 25.71
C LYS A 10 16.68 -13.47 24.36
N ILE A 11 16.39 -12.50 23.50
CA ILE A 11 15.97 -12.77 22.11
C ILE A 11 17.05 -13.57 21.40
N GLN A 12 18.31 -13.11 21.47
CA GLN A 12 19.41 -13.80 20.79
C GLN A 12 19.54 -15.25 21.25
N VAL A 13 19.50 -15.49 22.56
CA VAL A 13 19.53 -16.86 23.12
C VAL A 13 18.35 -17.70 22.60
N ALA A 14 17.13 -17.16 22.64
CA ALA A 14 15.95 -17.88 22.14
C ALA A 14 16.03 -18.17 20.63
N LEU A 15 16.59 -17.26 19.83
CA LEU A 15 16.81 -17.47 18.40
C LEU A 15 17.90 -18.53 18.14
N ASP A 16 18.99 -18.50 18.89
CA ASP A 16 20.09 -19.48 18.80
C ASP A 16 19.61 -20.90 19.16
N GLU A 17 18.74 -21.00 20.16
CA GLU A 17 18.06 -22.25 20.57
C GLU A 17 16.90 -22.66 19.65
N LYS A 18 16.57 -21.83 18.64
CA LYS A 18 15.41 -21.99 17.75
C LYS A 18 14.08 -22.09 18.50
N ASN A 19 13.99 -21.49 19.68
CA ASN A 19 12.78 -21.38 20.46
C ASN A 19 11.93 -20.20 19.99
N THR A 20 11.26 -20.38 18.86
CA THR A 20 10.41 -19.36 18.20
C THR A 20 9.33 -18.80 19.13
N TYR A 21 8.69 -19.68 19.93
CA TYR A 21 7.65 -19.27 20.86
C TYR A 21 8.19 -18.31 21.93
N GLU A 22 9.34 -18.63 22.53
CA GLU A 22 9.95 -17.77 23.54
C GLU A 22 10.40 -16.44 22.95
N ALA A 23 11.03 -16.45 21.77
CA ALA A 23 11.41 -15.24 21.06
C ALA A 23 10.18 -14.32 20.84
N LEU A 24 9.06 -14.88 20.38
CA LEU A 24 7.82 -14.14 20.17
C LEU A 24 7.26 -13.53 21.46
N GLN A 25 7.28 -14.26 22.58
CA GLN A 25 6.83 -13.73 23.87
C GLN A 25 7.72 -12.57 24.35
N ILE A 26 9.02 -12.64 24.09
CA ILE A 26 9.93 -11.55 24.42
C ILE A 26 9.64 -10.31 23.56
N TYR A 27 9.40 -10.47 22.26
CA TYR A 27 8.99 -9.36 21.39
C TYR A 27 7.67 -8.70 21.83
N ARG A 28 6.65 -9.48 22.20
CA ARG A 28 5.41 -8.95 22.78
C ARG A 28 5.66 -8.19 24.09
N THR A 29 6.61 -8.67 24.90
CA THR A 29 7.03 -7.99 26.13
C THR A 29 7.75 -6.67 25.85
N ILE A 30 8.56 -6.58 24.78
CA ILE A 30 9.20 -5.33 24.34
C ILE A 30 8.14 -4.27 24.07
N ARG A 31 7.12 -4.60 23.28
CA ARG A 31 6.02 -3.68 22.96
C ARG A 31 5.39 -3.07 24.22
N ASN A 32 5.13 -3.88 25.25
CA ASN A 32 4.51 -3.40 26.50
C ASN A 32 5.41 -2.50 27.34
N ARG A 33 6.71 -2.46 27.06
CA ARG A 33 7.69 -1.61 27.77
C ARG A 33 7.93 -0.26 27.11
N CYS A 34 7.52 -0.09 25.86
CA CYS A 34 7.62 1.19 25.15
C CYS A 34 6.54 2.14 25.68
N LYS A 35 6.92 3.31 26.20
CA LYS A 35 5.98 4.25 26.85
C LYS A 35 5.83 5.59 26.14
N ASP A 36 6.76 5.93 25.27
CA ASP A 36 6.87 7.21 24.59
C ASP A 36 7.39 6.99 23.17
N GLN A 37 7.43 8.06 22.36
CA GLN A 37 7.84 7.95 20.96
C GLN A 37 9.32 7.56 20.79
N GLU A 38 10.22 8.02 21.66
CA GLU A 38 11.64 7.67 21.59
C GLU A 38 11.83 6.16 21.79
N GLN A 39 11.18 5.61 22.82
CA GLN A 39 11.19 4.17 23.09
C GLN A 39 10.44 3.38 22.00
N ALA A 40 9.38 3.95 21.43
CA ALA A 40 8.66 3.32 20.32
C ALA A 40 9.59 3.05 19.14
N LEU A 41 10.44 4.02 18.77
CA LEU A 41 11.38 3.85 17.65
C LEU A 41 12.38 2.72 17.91
N GLU A 42 12.97 2.64 19.11
CA GLU A 42 13.87 1.53 19.45
C GLU A 42 13.14 0.18 19.45
N CYS A 43 11.89 0.14 19.94
CA CYS A 43 11.08 -1.07 19.91
C CYS A 43 10.72 -1.52 18.48
N LEU A 44 10.36 -0.57 17.61
CA LEU A 44 10.04 -0.85 16.22
C LEU A 44 11.27 -1.40 15.48
N ASP A 45 12.47 -0.89 15.77
CA ASP A 45 13.71 -1.45 15.22
C ASP A 45 13.91 -2.90 15.65
N LEU A 46 13.74 -3.22 16.93
CA LEU A 46 13.86 -4.60 17.41
C LEU A 46 12.81 -5.53 16.81
N LEU A 47 11.56 -5.08 16.73
CA LEU A 47 10.48 -5.83 16.09
C LEU A 47 10.79 -6.05 14.61
N PHE A 48 11.31 -5.04 13.91
CA PHE A 48 11.69 -5.13 12.51
C PHE A 48 12.84 -6.13 12.29
N ASP A 49 13.87 -6.12 13.13
CA ASP A 49 14.96 -7.09 13.10
C ASP A 49 14.42 -8.53 13.25
N GLY A 50 13.46 -8.73 14.17
CA GLY A 50 12.77 -10.00 14.36
C GLY A 50 11.97 -10.42 13.12
N ILE A 51 11.19 -9.50 12.54
CA ILE A 51 10.45 -9.73 11.30
C ILE A 51 11.40 -10.16 10.18
N GLN A 52 12.53 -9.46 10.00
CA GLN A 52 13.53 -9.82 8.99
C GLN A 52 14.18 -11.19 9.25
N HIS A 53 14.35 -11.57 10.50
CA HIS A 53 14.84 -12.90 10.87
C HIS A 53 13.82 -13.99 10.47
N PHE A 54 12.56 -13.87 10.89
CA PHE A 54 11.53 -14.88 10.62
C PHE A 54 11.08 -14.91 9.17
N ALA A 55 11.16 -13.80 8.43
CA ALA A 55 10.92 -13.76 6.99
C ALA A 55 11.87 -14.65 6.17
N LYS A 56 13.05 -14.98 6.70
CA LYS A 56 14.00 -15.92 6.06
C LYS A 56 13.68 -17.38 6.36
N GLY A 57 12.86 -17.64 7.38
CA GLY A 57 12.46 -18.97 7.81
C GLY A 57 11.14 -19.43 7.18
N LYS A 58 10.59 -20.53 7.70
CA LYS A 58 9.25 -21.05 7.36
C LYS A 58 8.21 -20.74 8.45
N GLU A 59 8.48 -19.75 9.29
CA GLU A 59 7.68 -19.41 10.47
C GLU A 59 6.68 -18.30 10.16
N GLU A 60 5.77 -18.56 9.21
CA GLU A 60 4.82 -17.56 8.70
C GLU A 60 3.88 -17.01 9.79
N THR A 61 3.45 -17.86 10.72
CA THR A 61 2.59 -17.45 11.85
C THR A 61 3.30 -16.46 12.77
N THR A 62 4.55 -16.74 13.12
CA THR A 62 5.37 -15.86 13.95
C THR A 62 5.68 -14.54 13.24
N LEU A 63 5.96 -14.60 11.94
CA LEU A 63 6.19 -13.42 11.11
C LEU A 63 4.97 -12.48 11.14
N VAL A 64 3.78 -13.04 10.99
CA VAL A 64 2.52 -12.29 11.02
C VAL A 64 2.26 -11.69 12.38
N ASP A 65 2.41 -12.48 13.45
CA ASP A 65 2.23 -12.01 14.82
C ASP A 65 3.16 -10.83 15.14
N LEU A 66 4.41 -10.87 14.67
CA LEU A 66 5.34 -9.74 14.84
C LEU A 66 4.95 -8.53 14.01
N ALA A 67 4.46 -8.72 12.79
CA ALA A 67 3.94 -7.62 11.97
C ALA A 67 2.72 -6.95 12.63
N GLU A 68 1.83 -7.73 13.25
CA GLU A 68 0.73 -7.19 14.04
C GLU A 68 1.23 -6.39 15.25
N VAL A 69 2.19 -6.92 16.02
CA VAL A 69 2.79 -6.21 17.16
C VAL A 69 3.46 -4.90 16.71
N TYR A 70 4.10 -4.90 15.54
CA TYR A 70 4.68 -3.69 14.94
C TYR A 70 3.61 -2.66 14.61
N ALA A 71 2.53 -3.05 13.92
CA ALA A 71 1.41 -2.17 13.58
C ALA A 71 0.69 -1.63 14.84
N ASP A 72 0.46 -2.49 15.83
CA ASP A 72 -0.11 -2.11 17.13
C ASP A 72 0.76 -1.11 17.89
N THR A 73 2.08 -1.22 17.77
CA THR A 73 3.02 -0.26 18.37
C THR A 73 2.91 1.11 17.70
N LEU A 74 2.82 1.15 16.36
CA LEU A 74 2.59 2.39 15.61
C LEU A 74 1.28 3.08 16.04
N VAL A 75 0.18 2.33 16.07
CA VAL A 75 -1.16 2.83 16.44
C VAL A 75 -1.20 3.27 17.90
N GLY A 76 -0.73 2.41 18.82
CA GLY A 76 -0.84 2.62 20.27
C GLY A 76 -0.03 3.79 20.80
N LEU A 77 1.12 4.08 20.19
CA LEU A 77 2.01 5.18 20.58
C LEU A 77 1.94 6.37 19.64
N ASN A 78 1.04 6.33 18.65
CA ASN A 78 0.86 7.36 17.61
C ASN A 78 2.20 7.86 17.08
N VAL A 79 3.04 6.92 16.63
CA VAL A 79 4.42 7.21 16.22
C VAL A 79 4.41 8.13 15.02
N THR A 80 5.23 9.19 15.03
CA THR A 80 5.28 10.13 13.91
C THR A 80 5.81 9.45 12.64
N PRO A 81 5.15 9.62 11.48
CA PRO A 81 5.60 9.06 10.22
C PRO A 81 7.02 9.52 9.85
N SER A 82 7.81 8.61 9.30
CA SER A 82 9.15 8.89 8.78
C SER A 82 9.45 7.97 7.60
N GLU A 83 10.41 8.35 6.76
CA GLU A 83 10.86 7.53 5.63
C GLU A 83 11.36 6.15 6.08
N LYS A 84 12.01 6.09 7.25
CA LYS A 84 12.45 4.83 7.87
C LYS A 84 11.28 3.88 8.13
N ILE A 85 10.22 4.37 8.78
CA ILE A 85 9.02 3.56 9.06
C ILE A 85 8.36 3.12 7.75
N TYR A 86 8.27 4.00 6.75
CA TYR A 86 7.71 3.67 5.45
C TYR A 86 8.50 2.57 4.72
N SER A 87 9.84 2.61 4.79
CA SER A 87 10.71 1.56 4.26
C SER A 87 10.52 0.22 4.99
N GLN A 88 10.44 0.27 6.33
CA GLN A 88 10.16 -0.91 7.14
C GLN A 88 8.80 -1.53 6.79
N LEU A 89 7.72 -0.72 6.74
CA LEU A 89 6.38 -1.18 6.35
C LEU A 89 6.34 -1.80 4.94
N SER A 90 7.07 -1.24 3.98
CA SER A 90 7.23 -1.84 2.64
C SER A 90 7.84 -3.23 2.71
N THR A 91 8.91 -3.37 3.51
CA THR A 91 9.62 -4.64 3.68
C THR A 91 8.75 -5.67 4.39
N ILE A 92 8.05 -5.26 5.46
CA ILE A 92 7.11 -6.12 6.20
C ILE A 92 6.02 -6.64 5.26
N LEU A 93 5.34 -5.75 4.52
CA LEU A 93 4.29 -6.14 3.58
C LEU A 93 4.79 -7.10 2.49
N SER A 94 6.02 -6.90 2.02
CA SER A 94 6.63 -7.75 0.99
C SER A 94 6.93 -9.15 1.52
N ALA A 95 7.29 -9.27 2.80
CA ALA A 95 7.59 -10.54 3.47
C ALA A 95 6.33 -11.31 3.88
N LEU A 96 5.22 -10.62 4.18
CA LEU A 96 3.98 -11.27 4.52
C LEU A 96 3.46 -12.10 3.33
N PRO A 97 2.96 -13.33 3.56
CA PRO A 97 2.24 -14.10 2.55
C PRO A 97 1.03 -13.33 1.99
N SER A 98 0.62 -13.63 0.76
CA SER A 98 -0.47 -12.95 0.05
C SER A 98 -1.86 -13.29 0.59
N SER A 99 -2.01 -14.43 1.26
CA SER A 99 -3.20 -14.83 1.97
C SER A 99 -2.78 -15.68 3.16
N LEU A 100 -3.22 -15.29 4.35
CA LEU A 100 -3.10 -16.09 5.56
C LEU A 100 -4.49 -16.15 6.19
N SER A 101 -5.22 -17.18 5.81
CA SER A 101 -6.41 -17.56 6.55
C SER A 101 -6.00 -17.97 7.97
N ASN A 102 -6.73 -17.49 8.97
CA ASN A 102 -6.78 -18.21 10.25
C ASN A 102 -7.19 -19.65 9.90
N ILE A 103 -6.37 -20.62 10.33
CA ILE A 103 -6.44 -22.04 9.94
C ILE A 103 -7.65 -22.73 10.62
N ASP A 104 -8.84 -22.18 10.42
CA ASP A 104 -10.13 -22.81 10.67
C ASP A 104 -10.95 -22.68 9.39
N ALA A 105 -10.79 -23.64 8.49
CA ALA A 105 -11.53 -23.74 7.22
C ALA A 105 -13.06 -23.87 7.42
N THR A 106 -13.51 -23.97 8.67
CA THR A 106 -14.91 -24.12 9.09
C THR A 106 -15.55 -22.80 9.53
N ASN A 107 -14.78 -21.72 9.70
CA ASN A 107 -15.28 -20.45 10.22
C ASN A 107 -15.35 -19.38 9.11
N PRO A 108 -16.54 -18.89 8.74
CA PRO A 108 -16.71 -17.87 7.68
C PRO A 108 -16.12 -16.50 8.04
N SER A 109 -15.66 -16.31 9.28
CA SER A 109 -14.92 -15.14 9.77
C SER A 109 -13.42 -15.25 9.53
N ASN A 110 -13.00 -15.89 8.43
CA ASN A 110 -11.60 -16.09 8.08
C ASN A 110 -10.94 -14.74 7.75
N ILE A 111 -10.44 -14.06 8.79
CA ILE A 111 -9.75 -12.78 8.67
C ILE A 111 -8.40 -13.05 8.03
N ASP A 112 -8.21 -12.56 6.81
CA ASP A 112 -6.89 -12.48 6.20
C ASP A 112 -6.00 -11.58 7.08
N LEU A 113 -5.01 -12.17 7.75
CA LEU A 113 -4.15 -11.45 8.70
C LEU A 113 -3.33 -10.35 8.01
N ARG A 114 -3.02 -10.50 6.71
CA ARG A 114 -2.40 -9.45 5.91
C ARG A 114 -3.32 -8.23 5.76
N SER A 115 -4.63 -8.47 5.58
CA SER A 115 -5.63 -7.40 5.55
C SER A 115 -5.77 -6.72 6.91
N LYS A 116 -5.68 -7.45 8.03
CA LYS A 116 -5.66 -6.86 9.37
C LYS A 116 -4.45 -5.93 9.56
N PHE A 117 -3.23 -6.43 9.29
CA PHE A 117 -2.01 -5.61 9.32
C PHE A 117 -2.16 -4.33 8.48
N THR A 118 -2.64 -4.46 7.25
CA THR A 118 -2.87 -3.33 6.34
C THR A 118 -3.85 -2.33 6.95
N ASN A 119 -4.97 -2.79 7.51
CA ASN A 119 -5.97 -1.93 8.14
C ASN A 119 -5.41 -1.15 9.34
N ASP A 120 -4.59 -1.78 10.17
CA ASP A 120 -3.97 -1.13 11.33
C ASP A 120 -2.91 -0.11 10.92
N VAL A 121 -2.11 -0.43 9.91
CA VAL A 121 -1.14 0.51 9.31
C VAL A 121 -1.85 1.74 8.73
N PHE A 122 -2.96 1.57 8.01
CA PHE A 122 -3.73 2.71 7.50
C PHE A 122 -4.52 3.44 8.59
N LYS A 123 -4.90 2.76 9.68
CA LYS A 123 -5.45 3.42 10.88
C LYS A 123 -4.41 4.33 11.52
N TRP A 124 -3.19 3.86 11.72
CA TRP A 124 -2.06 4.67 12.19
C TRP A 124 -1.79 5.88 11.28
N SER A 125 -1.78 5.66 9.97
CA SER A 125 -1.57 6.72 8.99
C SER A 125 -2.66 7.81 9.05
N ARG A 126 -3.93 7.43 9.28
CA ARG A 126 -5.04 8.37 9.48
C ARG A 126 -4.89 9.17 10.79
N GLN A 127 -4.40 8.57 11.87
CA GLN A 127 -4.18 9.26 13.16
C GLN A 127 -3.14 10.37 13.04
N ASN A 128 -2.12 10.19 12.21
CA ASN A 128 -1.05 11.15 11.98
C ASN A 128 -1.37 12.20 10.89
N SER A 129 -2.62 12.28 10.46
CA SER A 129 -3.04 13.16 9.38
C SER A 129 -3.53 14.54 9.85
N SER A 130 -3.06 15.59 9.17
CA SER A 130 -3.58 16.95 9.30
C SER A 130 -4.76 17.27 8.37
N THR A 131 -4.91 16.58 7.23
CA THR A 131 -5.93 16.91 6.21
C THR A 131 -7.13 15.97 6.25
N THR A 132 -8.32 16.47 5.88
CA THR A 132 -9.56 15.66 5.86
C THR A 132 -9.44 14.42 4.97
N PHE A 133 -8.85 14.57 3.78
CA PHE A 133 -8.64 13.45 2.86
C PHE A 133 -7.81 12.34 3.51
N ARG A 134 -6.65 12.70 4.05
CA ARG A 134 -5.74 11.74 4.70
C ARG A 134 -6.33 11.19 6.01
N LYS A 135 -7.19 11.93 6.72
CA LYS A 135 -7.93 11.42 7.89
C LYS A 135 -8.96 10.35 7.52
N GLN A 136 -9.50 10.40 6.31
CA GLN A 136 -10.48 9.40 5.83
C GLN A 136 -9.81 8.20 5.16
N ARG A 137 -8.73 8.43 4.41
CA ARG A 137 -8.16 7.41 3.52
C ARG A 137 -6.75 6.95 3.91
N GLY A 138 -6.00 7.74 4.68
CA GLY A 138 -4.59 7.51 4.99
C GLY A 138 -3.65 8.34 4.10
N ASP A 139 -2.34 8.17 4.30
CA ASP A 139 -1.31 8.92 3.59
C ASP A 139 -1.13 8.39 2.14
N PRO A 140 -1.25 9.26 1.11
CA PRO A 140 -0.92 8.92 -0.27
C PRO A 140 0.46 8.29 -0.46
N ALA A 141 1.48 8.73 0.27
CA ALA A 141 2.83 8.18 0.15
C ALA A 141 2.87 6.70 0.58
N LEU A 142 2.11 6.34 1.61
CA LEU A 142 1.99 4.97 2.07
C LEU A 142 1.18 4.11 1.09
N HIS A 143 0.11 4.68 0.52
CA HIS A 143 -0.61 4.02 -0.58
C HIS A 143 0.30 3.73 -1.77
N LYS A 144 1.17 4.67 -2.18
CA LYS A 144 2.15 4.45 -3.26
C LYS A 144 3.03 3.23 -2.98
N ILE A 145 3.57 3.14 -1.76
CA ILE A 145 4.44 2.04 -1.33
C ILE A 145 3.69 0.70 -1.40
N PHE A 146 2.50 0.63 -0.80
CA PHE A 146 1.69 -0.59 -0.79
C PHE A 146 1.27 -0.99 -2.21
N ALA A 147 0.93 -0.02 -3.06
CA ALA A 147 0.58 -0.27 -4.46
C ALA A 147 1.72 -0.96 -5.21
N LYS A 148 2.97 -0.48 -5.02
CA LYS A 148 4.15 -1.07 -5.65
C LYS A 148 4.41 -2.51 -5.19
N VAL A 149 4.30 -2.78 -3.89
CA VAL A 149 4.47 -4.14 -3.36
C VAL A 149 3.43 -5.09 -3.94
N HIS A 150 2.15 -4.69 -3.95
CA HIS A 150 1.09 -5.51 -4.54
C HIS A 150 1.27 -5.71 -6.05
N TRP A 151 1.74 -4.68 -6.76
CA TRP A 151 2.04 -4.80 -8.19
C TRP A 151 3.16 -5.82 -8.44
N GLN A 152 4.26 -5.74 -7.71
CA GLN A 152 5.38 -6.70 -7.80
C GLN A 152 4.95 -8.15 -7.49
N GLN A 153 3.93 -8.32 -6.66
CA GLN A 153 3.38 -9.62 -6.29
C GLN A 153 2.26 -10.10 -7.24
N GLY A 154 1.96 -9.36 -8.32
CA GLY A 154 0.89 -9.70 -9.27
C GLY A 154 -0.53 -9.48 -8.74
N ALA A 155 -0.68 -8.87 -7.56
CA ALA A 155 -1.99 -8.54 -6.97
C ALA A 155 -2.55 -7.23 -7.58
N PHE A 156 -2.75 -7.21 -8.89
CA PHE A 156 -3.07 -6.01 -9.67
C PHE A 156 -4.35 -5.30 -9.19
N ASN A 157 -5.40 -6.03 -8.85
CA ASN A 157 -6.64 -5.45 -8.34
C ASN A 157 -6.42 -4.63 -7.07
N VAL A 158 -5.61 -5.14 -6.13
CA VAL A 158 -5.27 -4.45 -4.89
C VAL A 158 -4.33 -3.28 -5.17
N ALA A 159 -3.30 -3.49 -5.99
CA ALA A 159 -2.37 -2.44 -6.39
C ALA A 159 -3.09 -1.23 -7.00
N ARG A 160 -4.05 -1.46 -7.89
CA ARG A 160 -4.86 -0.42 -8.53
C ARG A 160 -5.62 0.44 -7.51
N LEU A 161 -6.24 -0.18 -6.50
CA LEU A 161 -6.97 0.54 -5.45
C LEU A 161 -6.04 1.45 -4.65
N HIS A 162 -4.83 0.99 -4.34
CA HIS A 162 -3.82 1.81 -3.67
C HIS A 162 -3.29 2.93 -4.59
N PHE A 163 -3.00 2.66 -5.86
CA PHE A 163 -2.54 3.70 -6.80
C PHE A 163 -3.56 4.84 -6.98
N LEU A 164 -4.85 4.53 -7.00
CA LEU A 164 -5.91 5.53 -7.03
C LEU A 164 -5.82 6.52 -5.85
N LEU A 165 -5.31 6.06 -4.70
CA LEU A 165 -5.12 6.84 -3.49
C LEU A 165 -3.71 7.49 -3.41
N ALA A 166 -2.74 7.02 -4.19
CA ALA A 166 -1.30 7.32 -4.08
C ALA A 166 -0.83 8.72 -4.54
N ASN A 167 -1.68 9.53 -5.19
CA ASN A 167 -1.31 10.86 -5.75
C ASN A 167 -0.06 10.86 -6.63
N ASP A 168 0.24 9.73 -7.29
CA ASP A 168 1.38 9.56 -8.18
C ASP A 168 0.89 9.11 -9.56
N PRO A 169 0.58 10.06 -10.47
CA PRO A 169 0.06 9.73 -11.79
C PRO A 169 1.08 9.00 -12.67
N GLU A 170 2.37 9.19 -12.44
CA GLU A 170 3.45 8.62 -13.25
C GLU A 170 3.57 7.12 -12.99
N GLU A 171 3.70 6.74 -11.72
CA GLU A 171 3.74 5.32 -11.35
C GLU A 171 2.39 4.63 -11.58
N PHE A 172 1.27 5.32 -11.40
CA PHE A 172 -0.04 4.75 -11.71
C PHE A 172 -0.20 4.47 -13.21
N SER A 173 0.29 5.36 -14.08
CA SER A 173 0.26 5.14 -15.53
C SER A 173 1.12 3.94 -15.92
N LYS A 174 2.33 3.83 -15.38
CA LYS A 174 3.22 2.67 -15.63
C LYS A 174 2.57 1.36 -15.19
N PHE A 175 1.99 1.34 -13.98
CA PHE A 175 1.24 0.19 -13.48
C PHE A 175 0.10 -0.20 -14.43
N LEU A 176 -0.72 0.76 -14.86
CA LEU A 176 -1.89 0.42 -15.65
C LEU A 176 -1.50 -0.06 -17.05
N ILE A 177 -0.47 0.53 -17.67
CA ILE A 177 0.08 0.06 -18.96
C ILE A 177 0.61 -1.37 -18.81
N ASP A 178 1.37 -1.65 -17.76
CA ASP A 178 1.87 -3.00 -17.50
C ASP A 178 0.71 -3.97 -17.31
N TYR A 179 -0.28 -3.62 -16.49
CA TYR A 179 -1.46 -4.43 -16.26
C TYR A 179 -2.26 -4.75 -17.54
N THR A 180 -2.51 -3.75 -18.39
CA THR A 180 -3.30 -3.92 -19.62
C THR A 180 -2.54 -4.59 -20.76
N THR A 181 -1.21 -4.71 -20.65
CA THR A 181 -0.37 -5.37 -21.65
C THR A 181 0.12 -6.75 -21.25
N THR A 182 0.18 -7.07 -19.95
CA THR A 182 0.63 -8.36 -19.42
C THR A 182 -0.50 -9.36 -19.18
N GLN A 183 -1.66 -8.90 -18.74
CA GLN A 183 -2.86 -9.71 -18.77
C GLN A 183 -3.20 -9.86 -20.26
N ASP A 184 -3.25 -11.08 -20.79
CA ASP A 184 -3.85 -11.37 -22.10
C ASP A 184 -5.35 -11.06 -22.01
N ILE A 185 -5.69 -9.78 -21.89
CA ILE A 185 -7.07 -9.28 -21.86
C ILE A 185 -7.60 -9.58 -23.26
N THR A 186 -8.33 -10.68 -23.29
CA THR A 186 -8.97 -11.38 -24.41
C THR A 186 -9.36 -10.44 -25.54
N GLU A 187 -8.76 -10.63 -26.73
CA GLU A 187 -9.21 -10.35 -28.11
C GLU A 187 -9.90 -8.99 -28.46
N GLN A 188 -10.36 -8.19 -27.50
CA GLN A 188 -10.96 -6.87 -27.64
C GLN A 188 -10.03 -5.86 -26.96
N ASP A 189 -9.59 -4.88 -27.75
CA ASP A 189 -8.72 -3.80 -27.29
C ASP A 189 -9.49 -2.86 -26.34
N GLU A 190 -9.49 -3.15 -25.05
CA GLU A 190 -10.14 -2.34 -24.00
C GLU A 190 -9.20 -1.30 -23.37
N SER A 191 -8.07 -1.02 -24.01
CA SER A 191 -7.03 -0.14 -23.46
C SER A 191 -7.56 1.27 -23.16
N ASP A 192 -8.47 1.77 -23.99
CA ASP A 192 -9.11 3.06 -23.78
C ASP A 192 -10.13 3.05 -22.63
N ASN A 193 -10.88 1.95 -22.46
CA ASN A 193 -11.78 1.75 -21.33
C ASN A 193 -11.04 1.82 -19.99
N TYR A 194 -9.88 1.17 -19.86
CA TYR A 194 -9.07 1.24 -18.64
C TYR A 194 -8.55 2.65 -18.34
N GLY A 195 -8.08 3.35 -19.38
CA GLY A 195 -7.67 4.76 -19.27
C GLY A 195 -8.82 5.66 -18.83
N ALA A 196 -9.96 5.58 -19.51
CA ALA A 196 -11.15 6.37 -19.23
C ALA A 196 -11.72 6.08 -17.83
N GLN A 197 -11.87 4.80 -17.47
CA GLN A 197 -12.36 4.40 -16.15
C GLN A 197 -11.46 4.96 -15.04
N THR A 198 -10.15 4.93 -15.21
CA THR A 198 -9.21 5.45 -14.22
C THR A 198 -9.31 6.97 -14.09
N VAL A 199 -9.48 7.70 -15.20
CA VAL A 199 -9.77 9.13 -15.15
C VAL A 199 -11.06 9.40 -14.38
N PHE A 200 -12.16 8.71 -14.70
CA PHE A 200 -13.44 8.91 -14.01
C PHE A 200 -13.32 8.62 -12.51
N GLN A 201 -12.63 7.55 -12.13
CA GLN A 201 -12.35 7.24 -10.73
C GLN A 201 -11.58 8.39 -10.07
N LEU A 202 -10.47 8.86 -10.64
CA LEU A 202 -9.70 9.98 -10.09
C LEU A 202 -10.55 11.27 -9.94
N LEU A 203 -11.46 11.52 -10.87
CA LEU A 203 -12.41 12.64 -10.80
C LEU A 203 -13.40 12.48 -9.64
N THR A 204 -13.91 11.28 -9.34
CA THR A 204 -14.76 11.05 -8.16
C THR A 204 -14.02 11.31 -6.84
N TYR A 205 -12.70 11.15 -6.83
CA TYR A 205 -11.82 11.53 -5.72
C TYR A 205 -11.41 13.01 -5.73
N LYS A 206 -11.99 13.82 -6.61
CA LYS A 206 -11.68 15.26 -6.81
C LYS A 206 -10.20 15.51 -7.15
N LYS A 207 -9.55 14.56 -7.83
CA LYS A 207 -8.12 14.63 -8.20
C LYS A 207 -7.93 15.05 -9.67
N LEU A 208 -8.49 16.20 -10.08
CA LEU A 208 -8.46 16.66 -11.48
C LEU A 208 -7.03 16.72 -12.06
N ARG A 209 -6.10 17.39 -11.38
CA ARG A 209 -4.71 17.52 -11.86
C ARG A 209 -4.02 16.16 -12.04
N ILE A 210 -4.24 15.24 -11.09
CA ILE A 210 -3.69 13.87 -11.17
C ILE A 210 -4.30 13.14 -12.36
N ALA A 211 -5.62 13.26 -12.56
CA ALA A 211 -6.31 12.65 -13.70
C ALA A 211 -5.77 13.16 -15.05
N GLN A 212 -5.50 14.47 -15.17
CA GLN A 212 -4.92 15.06 -16.38
C GLN A 212 -3.51 14.56 -16.67
N THR A 213 -2.63 14.57 -15.66
CA THR A 213 -1.26 14.06 -15.81
C THR A 213 -1.25 12.58 -16.12
N PHE A 214 -2.04 11.78 -15.40
CA PHE A 214 -2.22 10.35 -15.66
C PHE A 214 -2.70 10.11 -17.10
N PHE A 215 -3.76 10.79 -17.54
CA PHE A 215 -4.33 10.60 -18.87
C PHE A 215 -3.32 10.91 -19.99
N SER A 216 -2.57 12.01 -19.83
CA SER A 216 -1.52 12.40 -20.77
C SER A 216 -0.42 11.36 -20.88
N ILE A 217 0.11 10.87 -19.74
CA ILE A 217 1.16 9.85 -19.71
C ILE A 217 0.64 8.52 -20.29
N TYR A 218 -0.54 8.07 -19.84
CA TYR A 218 -1.14 6.82 -20.28
C TYR A 218 -1.35 6.80 -21.80
N CYS A 219 -1.98 7.83 -22.37
CA CYS A 219 -2.24 7.87 -23.81
C CYS A 219 -0.96 7.96 -24.65
N ARG A 220 0.05 8.69 -24.17
CA ARG A 220 1.34 8.84 -24.84
C ARG A 220 2.12 7.52 -24.84
N ASP A 221 2.15 6.81 -23.72
CA ASP A 221 3.09 5.71 -23.50
C ASP A 221 2.47 4.33 -23.80
N HIS A 222 1.13 4.18 -23.69
CA HIS A 222 0.44 2.90 -23.89
C HIS A 222 0.59 2.41 -25.34
N PRO A 223 1.16 1.22 -25.59
CA PRO A 223 1.61 0.77 -26.92
C PRO A 223 0.50 0.67 -27.98
N LYS A 224 -0.74 0.37 -27.56
CA LYS A 224 -1.91 0.31 -28.46
C LYS A 224 -2.57 1.67 -28.74
N ILE A 225 -2.29 2.68 -27.91
CA ILE A 225 -2.83 4.03 -28.06
C ILE A 225 -1.80 4.89 -28.79
N ARG A 226 -0.68 5.23 -28.13
CA ARG A 226 0.43 6.09 -28.62
C ARG A 226 -0.03 7.18 -29.59
N ASP A 227 -1.03 7.94 -29.18
CA ASP A 227 -1.66 8.97 -29.99
C ASP A 227 -1.89 10.22 -29.13
N THR A 228 -2.22 11.31 -29.79
CA THR A 228 -2.57 12.59 -29.16
C THR A 228 -3.95 13.02 -29.59
N PHE A 229 -4.57 13.95 -28.86
CA PHE A 229 -5.84 14.51 -29.29
C PHE A 229 -5.69 15.18 -30.68
N PRO A 230 -6.56 14.91 -31.66
CA PRO A 230 -7.69 13.97 -31.60
C PRO A 230 -7.27 12.51 -31.78
N PHE A 231 -7.72 11.66 -30.85
CA PHE A 231 -7.52 10.20 -30.85
C PHE A 231 -8.38 9.56 -31.94
N ARG A 232 -7.78 9.29 -33.11
CA ARG A 232 -8.56 8.90 -34.31
C ARG A 232 -9.30 7.58 -34.16
N LYS A 233 -8.76 6.68 -33.33
CA LYS A 233 -9.26 5.32 -33.12
C LYS A 233 -10.12 5.18 -31.86
N SER A 234 -10.20 6.20 -31.01
CA SER A 234 -10.97 6.14 -29.77
C SER A 234 -11.78 7.41 -29.55
N PRO A 235 -13.07 7.41 -29.94
CA PRO A 235 -14.02 8.45 -29.55
C PRO A 235 -14.11 8.63 -28.03
N LEU A 236 -13.91 7.56 -27.26
CA LEU A 236 -13.91 7.60 -25.79
C LEU A 236 -12.76 8.46 -25.25
N LEU A 237 -11.53 8.28 -25.74
CA LEU A 237 -10.40 9.11 -25.32
C LEU A 237 -10.58 10.58 -25.74
N ASN A 238 -11.22 10.84 -26.90
CA ASN A 238 -11.59 12.21 -27.29
C ASN A 238 -12.58 12.83 -26.29
N PHE A 239 -13.61 12.08 -25.90
CA PHE A 239 -14.56 12.52 -24.89
C PHE A 239 -13.87 12.81 -23.55
N VAL A 240 -12.99 11.91 -23.09
CA VAL A 240 -12.25 12.10 -21.83
C VAL A 240 -11.34 13.33 -21.88
N TRP A 241 -10.66 13.56 -23.00
CA TRP A 241 -9.84 14.76 -23.20
C TRP A 241 -10.68 16.04 -23.12
N LEU A 242 -11.81 16.09 -23.84
CA LEU A 242 -12.73 17.23 -23.82
C LEU A 242 -13.31 17.46 -22.42
N LEU A 243 -13.73 16.40 -21.74
CA LEU A 243 -14.22 16.46 -20.35
C LEU A 243 -13.17 17.07 -19.42
N LEU A 244 -11.92 16.62 -19.47
CA LEU A 244 -10.84 17.14 -18.65
C LEU A 244 -10.55 18.63 -18.95
N SER A 245 -10.62 19.03 -20.22
CA SER A 245 -10.47 20.44 -20.64
C SER A 245 -11.60 21.32 -20.09
N VAL A 246 -12.85 20.87 -20.20
CA VAL A 246 -14.02 21.60 -19.66
C VAL A 246 -13.93 21.75 -18.14
N LEU A 247 -13.54 20.68 -17.43
CA LEU A 247 -13.39 20.71 -15.96
C LEU A 247 -12.26 21.64 -15.51
N GLN A 248 -11.19 21.79 -16.30
CA GLN A 248 -10.11 22.73 -16.03
C GLN A 248 -10.58 24.18 -16.12
N GLU A 249 -11.30 24.52 -17.19
CA GLU A 249 -11.83 25.87 -17.44
C GLU A 249 -12.99 26.25 -16.49
N LYS A 250 -13.55 25.28 -15.74
CA LYS A 250 -14.77 25.43 -14.92
C LYS A 250 -15.95 26.02 -15.70
N ASN A 251 -15.94 25.87 -17.02
CA ASN A 251 -16.88 26.54 -17.91
C ASN A 251 -17.97 25.56 -18.35
N VAL A 252 -19.10 25.59 -17.65
CA VAL A 252 -20.26 24.69 -17.89
C VAL A 252 -20.87 24.92 -19.28
N SER A 253 -20.68 26.11 -19.88
CA SER A 253 -21.21 26.48 -21.19
C SER A 253 -20.56 25.73 -22.37
N LEU A 254 -19.43 25.04 -22.17
CA LEU A 254 -18.75 24.24 -23.20
C LEU A 254 -19.35 22.82 -23.38
N ILE A 255 -20.42 22.48 -22.64
CA ILE A 255 -21.08 21.16 -22.65
C ILE A 255 -22.29 21.13 -23.62
N LEU A 256 -22.55 22.22 -24.35
CA LEU A 256 -23.61 22.36 -25.35
C LEU A 256 -23.05 22.96 -26.64
#